data_AF-A0A5K1BCM2-F1
#
_entry.id   AF-A0A5K1BCM2-F1
#
_cell.length_a   1.000
_cell.length_b   1.000
_cell.length_c   1.000
_cell.angle_alpha   90.00
_cell.angle_beta   90.00
_cell.angle_gamma   90.00
#
_symmetry.space_group_name_H-M   'P 1'
#
loop_
_entity.id
_entity.type
_entity.pdbx_description
1 polymer ?
#
loop_
_entity_poly.entity_id
_entity_poly.type
_entity_poly.pdbx_seq_one_letter_code
_entity_poly.pdbx_strand_id
1 'polypeptide(L)' 'MESTYRRSGAGFYEGIYRLLMRRNSIYVTFIVAGAFFGER' A
#
# COMPACT_ATOMS: atom_id res chain seq x y z
N MET A 1 -30.17 4.10 11.71
CA MET A 1 -29.25 3.86 10.58
C MET A 1 -28.29 5.05 10.53
N GLU A 2 -27.22 4.97 11.31
CA GLU A 2 -26.20 6.01 11.35
C GLU A 2 -25.26 5.79 10.16
N SER A 3 -25.50 6.53 9.09
CA SER A 3 -24.68 6.56 7.89
C SER A 3 -23.49 7.52 8.07
N THR A 4 -22.74 7.32 9.15
CA THR A 4 -21.40 7.87 9.31
C THR A 4 -20.42 6.97 8.54
N TYR A 5 -19.38 7.54 7.95
CA TYR A 5 -18.44 6.89 7.03
C TYR A 5 -18.89 6.75 5.56
N ARG A 6 -19.38 7.84 4.98
CA ARG A 6 -18.84 8.20 3.65
C ARG A 6 -17.33 8.42 3.83
N ARG A 7 -16.50 7.36 3.67
CA ARG A 7 -15.04 7.48 3.55
C ARG A 7 -14.73 8.30 2.31
N SER A 8 -14.77 9.61 2.42
CA SER A 8 -14.35 10.59 1.42
C SER A 8 -12.83 10.63 1.28
N GLY A 9 -12.19 9.46 1.26
CA GLY A 9 -10.75 9.33 1.31
C GLY A 9 -10.36 7.87 1.29
N ALA A 10 -10.33 7.28 0.09
CA ALA A 10 -9.28 6.32 -0.19
C ALA A 10 -7.97 7.10 -0.03
N GLY A 11 -7.48 7.19 1.22
CA GLY A 11 -6.34 8.00 1.58
C GLY A 11 -5.14 7.60 0.73
N PHE A 12 -4.17 8.49 0.60
CA PHE A 12 -2.91 8.22 -0.10
C PHE A 12 -2.33 6.83 0.23
N TYR A 13 -2.45 6.39 1.48
CA TYR A 13 -2.12 5.06 1.97
C TYR A 13 -2.86 3.90 1.28
N GLU A 14 -4.16 4.02 1.03
CA GLU A 14 -4.95 2.98 0.34
C GLU A 14 -4.58 2.90 -1.15
N GLY A 15 -4.20 4.04 -1.75
CA GLY A 15 -3.63 4.11 -3.10
C GLY A 15 -2.29 3.38 -3.21
N ILE A 16 -1.35 3.67 -2.29
CA ILE A 16 -0.05 2.98 -2.23
C ILE A 16 -0.24 1.50 -1.93
N TYR A 17 -1.12 1.15 -0.98
CA TYR A 17 -1.43 -0.23 -0.63
C TYR A 17 -1.98 -1.01 -1.82
N ARG A 18 -2.95 -0.43 -2.55
CA ARG A 18 -3.49 -1.04 -3.77
C ARG A 18 -2.46 -1.15 -4.88
N LEU A 19 -1.54 -0.18 -5.00
CA LEU A 19 -0.45 -0.22 -6.00
C LEU A 19 0.55 -1.35 -5.69
N LEU A 20 0.94 -1.49 -4.43
CA LEU A 20 1.82 -2.55 -3.94
C LEU A 20 1.17 -3.94 -4.04
N MET A 21 -0.14 -4.03 -3.76
CA MET A 21 -0.90 -5.29 -3.81
C MET A 21 -1.44 -5.64 -5.21
N ARG A 22 -1.32 -4.76 -6.22
CA ARG A 22 -1.91 -5.02 -7.54
C ARG A 22 -1.22 -6.16 -8.29
N ARG A 23 0.08 -6.38 -8.04
CA ARG A 23 0.88 -7.41 -8.73
C ARG A 23 1.95 -7.97 -7.80
N ASN A 24 2.07 -9.30 -7.77
CA ASN A 24 3.09 -10.02 -7.01
C ASN A 24 4.51 -9.49 -7.28
N SER A 25 4.86 -9.16 -8.54
CA SER A 25 6.17 -8.58 -8.84
C SER A 25 6.46 -7.25 -8.13
N ILE A 26 5.45 -6.39 -7.94
CA ILE A 26 5.65 -5.10 -7.27
C ILE A 26 5.93 -5.33 -5.79
N TYR A 27 5.18 -6.23 -5.16
CA TYR A 27 5.37 -6.60 -3.77
C TYR A 27 6.78 -7.15 -3.51
N VAL A 28 7.24 -8.07 -4.38
CA VAL A 28 8.59 -8.67 -4.29
C VAL A 28 9.67 -7.60 -4.47
N THR A 29 9.57 -6.74 -5.48
CA THR A 29 10.56 -5.66 -5.67
C THR A 29 10.61 -4.71 -4.49
N PHE A 30 9.46 -4.36 -3.92
CA PHE A 30 9.41 -3.46 -2.77
C PHE A 30 9.99 -4.09 -1.50
N ILE A 31 9.73 -5.38 -1.28
CA ILE A 31 10.35 -6.13 -0.16
C ILE A 31 11.85 -6.23 -0.34
N VAL A 32 12.32 -6.62 -1.54
CA VAL A 32 13.76 -6.77 -1.80
C VAL A 32 14.47 -5.43 -1.69
N ALA A 33 13.91 -4.36 -2.26
CA ALA A 33 14.47 -3.02 -2.14
C ALA A 33 14.47 -2.52 -0.69
N GLY A 34 13.39 -2.76 0.06
CA GLY A 34 13.28 -2.42 1.47
C GLY A 34 14.27 -3.18 2.36
N ALA A 35 14.46 -4.47 2.11
CA ALA A 35 15.47 -5.28 2.78
C ALA A 35 16.87 -4.76 2.49
N PHE A 36 17.19 -4.51 1.21
CA PHE A 36 18.50 -4.01 0.79
C PHE A 36 18.82 -2.62 1.36
N PHE A 37 17.80 -1.78 1.55
CA PHE A 37 17.96 -0.46 2.16
C PHE A 37 18.09 -0.53 3.69
N GLY A 38 17.45 -1.50 4.35
CA GLY A 38 17.52 -1.69 5.80
C GLY A 38 18.75 -2.47 6.27
N GLU A 39 19.40 -3.23 5.40
CA GLU A 39 20.64 -3.96 5.69
C GLU A 39 21.91 -3.11 5.59
N ARG A 40 21.82 -1.84 5.13
CA ARG A 40 22.92 -0.88 5.10
C ARG A 40 22.89 0.03 6.33
#